data_AF-A0A7C1WJ32-F1
#
_entry.id   AF-A0A7C1WJ32-F1
#
_cell.length_a   1.000
_cell.length_b   1.000
_cell.length_c   1.000
_cell.angle_alpha   90.00
_cell.angle_beta   90.00
_cell.angle_gamma   90.00
#
_symmetry.space_group_name_H-M   'P 1'
#
loop_
_entity.id
_entity.type
_entity.pdbx_description
1 polymer ?
#
loop_
_entity_poly.entity_id
_entity_poly.type
_entity_poly.pdbx_seq_one_letter_code
_entity_poly.pdbx_strand_id
1 'polypeptide(L)' 'MTTVYDVPAKELIDEVANKLRDIPSIKLPEQNAFSKTSVDRENPQDNRDWWYTR' A
#
# COMPACT_ATOMS: atom_id res chain seq x y z
N MET A 1 1.17 -26.88 8.59
CA MET A 1 0.97 -26.11 7.36
C MET A 1 0.46 -24.75 7.79
N THR A 2 1.26 -23.70 7.64
CA THR A 2 0.91 -22.35 8.11
C THR A 2 0.02 -21.68 7.06
N THR A 3 -1.05 -21.04 7.52
CA THR A 3 -2.06 -20.36 6.71
C THR A 3 -2.01 -18.86 6.94
N VAL A 4 -2.67 -18.10 6.07
CA VAL A 4 -2.70 -16.63 6.13
C VAL A 4 -3.33 -16.11 7.44
N TYR A 5 -4.15 -16.94 8.10
CA TYR A 5 -4.80 -16.61 9.38
C TYR A 5 -3.89 -16.78 10.60
N ASP A 6 -2.75 -17.45 10.44
CA ASP A 6 -1.81 -17.70 11.54
C ASP A 6 -0.83 -16.54 11.77
N VAL A 7 -0.88 -15.52 10.91
CA VAL A 7 0.02 -14.36 10.94
C VAL A 7 -0.78 -13.11 11.28
N PRO A 8 -0.27 -12.22 12.16
CA PRO A 8 -0.87 -10.92 12.39
C PRO A 8 -1.02 -10.15 11.07
N ALA A 9 -2.24 -9.74 10.76
CA ALA A 9 -2.55 -9.09 9.48
C ALA A 9 -1.70 -7.84 9.23
N LYS A 10 -1.37 -7.09 10.29
CA LYS A 10 -0.52 -5.89 10.18
C LYS A 10 0.89 -6.23 9.69
N GLU A 11 1.53 -7.23 10.30
CA GLU A 11 2.89 -7.65 9.94
C GLU A 11 2.94 -8.22 8.51
N LEU A 12 1.90 -8.97 8.13
CA LEU A 12 1.78 -9.48 6.77
C LEU A 12 1.65 -8.34 5.74
N ILE A 13 0.83 -7.33 6.02
CA ILE A 13 0.63 -6.17 5.14
C ILE A 13 1.94 -5.37 5.00
N ASP A 14 2.64 -5.12 6.11
CA ASP A 14 3.89 -4.35 6.10
C ASP A 14 4.98 -5.05 5.25
N GLU A 15 5.14 -6.37 5.41
CA GLU A 15 6.10 -7.17 4.64
C GLU A 15 5.73 -7.28 3.15
N VAL A 16 4.44 -7.42 2.84
CA VAL A 16 3.97 -7.45 1.45
C VAL A 16 4.16 -6.09 0.79
N ALA A 17 3.84 -4.99 1.48
CA ALA A 17 4.04 -3.64 0.97
C ALA A 17 5.52 -3.35 0.66
N ASN A 18 6.44 -3.83 1.50
CA ASN A 18 7.87 -3.75 1.24
C ASN A 18 8.26 -4.52 -0.03
N LYS A 19 7.79 -5.77 -0.17
CA LYS A 19 8.07 -6.57 -1.38
C LYS A 19 7.47 -5.96 -2.64
N LEU A 20 6.28 -5.36 -2.56
CA LEU A 20 5.63 -4.71 -3.70
C LEU A 20 6.40 -3.47 -4.17
N ARG A 21 7.10 -2.76 -3.26
CA ARG A 21 7.94 -1.62 -3.61
C ARG A 21 9.17 -2.01 -4.44
N ASP A 22 9.71 -3.20 -4.19
CA ASP A 22 10.88 -3.71 -4.92
C ASP A 22 10.53 -4.20 -6.33
N ILE A 23 9.25 -4.33 -6.65
CA ILE A 23 8.78 -4.80 -7.96
C ILE A 23 8.69 -3.61 -8.93
N PRO A 24 9.53 -3.56 -9.98
CA PRO A 24 9.59 -2.41 -10.88
C PRO A 24 8.34 -2.21 -11.75
N SER A 25 7.47 -3.22 -11.88
CA SER A 25 6.18 -3.13 -12.58
C SER A 25 5.06 -2.51 -11.74
N ILE A 26 5.22 -2.47 -10.42
CA ILE A 26 4.26 -1.85 -9.50
C ILE A 26 4.91 -0.54 -9.04
N LYS A 27 4.79 0.49 -9.86
CA LYS A 27 5.21 1.85 -9.48
C LYS A 27 4.00 2.74 -9.41
N LEU A 28 3.98 3.60 -8.40
CA LEU A 28 2.98 4.65 -8.31
C LEU A 28 3.10 5.55 -9.56
N PRO A 29 2.03 5.72 -10.36
CA PRO A 29 2.03 6.67 -11.46
C PRO A 29 2.18 8.10 -10.93
N GLU A 30 2.94 8.96 -11.61
CA GLU A 30 3.13 10.36 -11.20
C GLU A 30 1.80 11.11 -11.03
N GLN A 31 0.80 10.79 -11.84
CA GLN A 31 -0.54 11.37 -11.77
C GLN A 31 -1.29 11.02 -10.48
N ASN A 32 -0.92 9.93 -9.81
CA ASN A 32 -1.55 9.48 -8.56
C ASN A 32 -0.81 9.97 -7.31
N ALA A 33 0.33 10.64 -7.44
CA ALA A 33 1.07 11.19 -6.30
C ALA A 33 0.27 12.22 -5.49
N PHE A 34 -0.67 12.92 -6.12
CA PHE A 34 -1.52 13.96 -5.50
C PHE A 34 -3.01 13.62 -5.53
N SER A 35 -3.37 12.39 -5.92
CA SER A 35 -4.76 11.98 -6.04
C SER A 35 -5.37 11.71 -4.67
N LYS A 36 -6.59 12.22 -4.46
CA LYS A 36 -7.41 11.84 -3.32
C LYS A 36 -7.84 10.38 -3.47
N THR A 37 -7.71 9.59 -2.41
CA THR A 37 -8.05 8.15 -2.46
C THR A 37 -9.55 7.88 -2.40
N SER A 38 -10.38 8.89 -2.17
CA SER A 38 -11.84 8.85 -2.20
C SER A 38 -12.42 10.25 -2.43
N VAL A 39 -13.65 10.32 -2.95
CA VAL A 39 -14.43 11.56 -3.09
C VAL A 39 -14.69 12.22 -1.72
N ASP A 40 -14.76 11.41 -0.67
CA ASP A 40 -15.07 11.83 0.70
C ASP A 40 -13.87 12.38 1.49
N ARG A 41 -12.64 12.26 0.95
CA ARG A 41 -11.43 12.75 1.64
C ARG A 41 -10.97 14.07 1.04
N GLU A 42 -10.85 15.10 1.88
CA GLU A 42 -10.35 16.41 1.44
C GLU A 42 -8.83 16.43 1.26
N ASN A 43 -8.09 15.72 2.11
CA ASN A 43 -6.63 15.69 2.10
C ASN A 43 -6.08 14.40 1.47
N PRO A 44 -4.94 14.49 0.74
CA PRO A 44 -4.17 13.32 0.32
C PRO A 44 -3.62 12.57 1.54
N GLN A 45 -3.30 11.29 1.35
CA GLN A 45 -2.77 10.45 2.42
C GLN A 45 -1.34 10.90 2.81
N ASP A 46 -1.09 11.09 4.10
CA ASP A 46 0.24 11.45 4.61
C ASP A 46 1.28 10.36 4.37
N ASN A 47 0.84 9.10 4.34
CA ASN A 47 1.72 7.97 4.08
C ASN A 47 2.05 7.90 2.58
N ARG A 48 3.29 8.19 2.20
CA ARG A 48 3.77 8.11 0.81
C ARG A 48 3.70 6.71 0.21
N ASP A 49 3.67 5.68 1.05
CA ASP A 49 3.64 4.28 0.65
C ASP A 49 2.23 3.71 0.56
N TRP A 50 1.20 4.57 0.66
CA TRP A 50 -0.21 4.18 0.62
C TRP A 50 -0.60 3.31 -0.58
N TRP A 51 0.13 3.42 -1.69
CA TRP A 51 -0.06 2.64 -2.90
C TRP A 51 0.32 1.18 -2.75
N TYR A 52 1.31 0.89 -1.91
CA TYR A 52 1.81 -0.48 -1.68
C TYR A 52 1.11 -1.16 -0.51
N THR A 53 0.45 -0.38 0.35
CA THR A 53 -0.32 -0.90 1.50
C THR A 53 -1.77 -1.27 1.13
N ARG A 54 -2.27 -0.84 -0.03
CA ARG A 54 -3.62 -1.16 -0.54
C ARG A 54 -3.58 -2.24 -1.60
#